data_AF-A0A2S7EY30-F1
#
_entry.id   AF-A0A2S7EY30-F1
#
_cell.length_a   1.000
_cell.length_b   1.000
_cell.length_c   1.000
_cell.angle_alpha   90.00
_cell.angle_beta   90.00
_cell.angle_gamma   90.00
#
_symmetry.space_group_name_H-M   'P 1'
#
loop_
_entity.id
_entity.type
_entity.pdbx_description
1 polymer ?
#
loop_
_entity_poly.entity_id
_entity_poly.type
_entity_poly.pdbx_seq_one_letter_code
_entity_poly.pdbx_strand_id
1 'polypeptide(L)'
;MVTSDEDVSLGSTTTGNGTLRLTGPGARLAFWHLLVSDAGIGNMILQDGSQAATAGLMTLGKQGSTGNVLVTGAGSAELLIGRAGTDTLDITDGATVTTTRPYAVINPYGMSIGHGTTGTGTINVSNGGSLAITDNFLPVGTGTLNIGNGGKVNKVNADRGVHPGQQPHWQR
;
A
#
# COMPACT_ATOMS: atom_id res chain seq x y z
N MET A 1 18.43 6.43 -9.92
CA MET A 1 17.61 6.84 -8.77
C MET A 1 16.76 8.00 -9.21
N VAL A 2 15.46 8.00 -8.90
CA VAL A 2 14.52 9.10 -9.16
C VAL A 2 14.04 9.63 -7.80
N THR A 3 14.03 10.95 -7.63
CA THR A 3 13.60 11.61 -6.40
C THR A 3 12.59 12.72 -6.70
N SER A 4 11.60 12.87 -5.82
CA SER A 4 10.67 14.00 -5.82
C SER A 4 10.47 14.50 -4.40
N ASP A 5 10.65 15.80 -4.19
CA ASP A 5 10.30 16.48 -2.93
C ASP A 5 8.82 16.90 -2.90
N GLU A 6 8.13 16.80 -4.03
CA GLU A 6 6.70 17.05 -4.18
C GLU A 6 5.90 15.75 -4.32
N ASP A 7 4.57 15.89 -4.23
CA ASP A 7 3.62 14.81 -4.46
C ASP A 7 3.68 14.34 -5.91
N VAL A 8 3.79 13.02 -6.10
CA VAL A 8 3.70 12.38 -7.42
C VAL A 8 2.31 11.79 -7.59
N SER A 9 1.68 11.98 -8.75
CA SER A 9 0.38 11.36 -9.05
C SER A 9 0.41 10.61 -10.38
N LEU A 10 -0.06 9.36 -10.33
CA LEU A 10 -0.31 8.52 -11.52
C LEU A 10 -1.80 8.54 -11.80
N GLY A 11 -2.22 9.11 -12.95
CA GLY A 11 -3.64 9.27 -13.27
C GLY A 11 -4.29 10.43 -12.49
N SER A 12 -3.73 11.64 -12.61
CA SER A 12 -4.19 12.85 -11.91
C SER A 12 -5.49 13.45 -12.42
N THR A 13 -5.96 13.07 -13.62
CA THR A 13 -7.22 13.56 -14.21
C THR A 13 -8.17 12.39 -14.43
N THR A 14 -9.48 12.67 -14.57
CA THR A 14 -10.52 11.64 -14.73
C THR A 14 -10.34 10.74 -15.96
N THR A 15 -9.60 11.20 -16.97
CA THR A 15 -9.22 10.42 -18.16
C THR A 15 -7.73 10.06 -18.17
N GLY A 16 -6.98 10.48 -17.16
CA GLY A 16 -5.54 10.29 -17.06
C GLY A 16 -5.20 8.84 -16.77
N ASN A 17 -4.25 8.30 -17.52
CA ASN A 17 -3.68 6.97 -17.30
C ASN A 17 -2.17 7.10 -17.10
N GLY A 18 -1.73 6.98 -15.85
CA GLY A 18 -0.31 7.05 -15.48
C GLY A 18 0.23 5.65 -15.18
N THR A 19 1.37 5.31 -15.75
CA THR A 19 2.10 4.08 -15.42
C THR A 19 3.52 4.39 -15.01
N LEU A 20 3.92 3.85 -13.86
CA LEU A 20 5.28 3.88 -13.35
C LEU A 20 5.80 2.44 -13.26
N ARG A 21 6.90 2.14 -13.93
CA ARG A 21 7.56 0.83 -13.87
C ARG A 21 9.01 0.99 -13.48
N LEU A 22 9.41 0.28 -12.43
CA LEU A 22 10.77 0.27 -11.93
C LEU A 22 11.32 -1.16 -11.95
N THR A 23 12.47 -1.35 -12.58
CA THR A 23 13.03 -2.67 -12.87
C THR A 23 14.51 -2.73 -12.52
N GLY A 24 14.91 -3.75 -11.77
CA GLY A 24 16.30 -4.08 -11.47
C GLY A 24 16.74 -3.67 -10.05
N PRO A 25 17.75 -4.34 -9.49
CA PRO A 25 18.11 -4.25 -8.07
C PRO A 25 18.73 -2.91 -7.65
N GLY A 26 19.24 -2.13 -8.61
CA GLY A 26 19.74 -0.78 -8.38
C GLY A 26 18.71 0.32 -8.64
N ALA A 27 17.53 -0.04 -9.15
CA ALA A 27 16.50 0.92 -9.48
C ALA A 27 15.78 1.35 -8.20
N ARG A 28 15.92 2.64 -7.87
CA ARG A 28 15.37 3.24 -6.65
C ARG A 28 14.54 4.45 -7.00
N LEU A 29 13.39 4.55 -6.34
CA LEU A 29 12.51 5.69 -6.39
C LEU A 29 12.26 6.17 -4.95
N ALA A 30 12.35 7.47 -4.72
CA ALA A 30 12.03 8.10 -3.46
C ALA A 30 11.11 9.31 -3.68
N PHE A 31 10.04 9.43 -2.89
CA PHE A 31 9.10 10.55 -3.00
C PHE A 31 8.54 10.93 -1.63
N TRP A 32 8.05 12.16 -1.52
CA TRP A 32 7.31 12.59 -0.34
C TRP A 32 5.96 11.87 -0.26
N HIS A 33 5.06 12.10 -1.22
CA HIS A 33 3.82 11.33 -1.37
C HIS A 33 3.69 10.75 -2.79
N LEU A 34 2.99 9.62 -2.89
CA LEU A 34 2.58 9.07 -4.18
C LEU A 34 1.09 8.74 -4.15
N LEU A 35 0.36 9.29 -5.10
CA LEU A 35 -1.02 8.95 -5.39
C LEU A 35 -1.05 8.02 -6.59
N VAL A 36 -1.41 6.77 -6.36
CA VAL A 36 -1.72 5.84 -7.45
C VAL A 36 -3.20 5.91 -7.67
N SER A 37 -3.59 6.67 -8.70
CA SER A 37 -4.96 7.07 -9.05
C SER A 37 -5.54 8.17 -8.14
N ASP A 38 -5.33 9.43 -8.50
CA ASP A 38 -6.01 10.57 -7.83
C ASP A 38 -7.40 10.81 -8.42
N ALA A 39 -7.55 10.73 -9.75
CA ALA A 39 -8.86 10.87 -10.41
C ALA A 39 -9.08 9.89 -11.56
N GLY A 40 -8.02 9.36 -12.16
CA GLY A 40 -8.07 8.43 -13.29
C GLY A 40 -7.53 7.05 -12.91
N ILE A 41 -6.67 6.51 -13.78
CA ILE A 41 -6.04 5.20 -13.59
C ILE A 41 -4.57 5.40 -13.30
N GLY A 42 -4.10 4.84 -12.17
CA GLY A 42 -2.70 4.82 -11.80
C GLY A 42 -2.19 3.39 -11.70
N ASN A 43 -1.04 3.09 -12.32
CA ASN A 43 -0.42 1.78 -12.26
C ASN A 43 1.04 1.90 -11.81
N MET A 44 1.43 1.13 -10.79
CA MET A 44 2.81 1.05 -10.34
C MET A 44 3.31 -0.40 -10.33
N ILE A 45 4.48 -0.63 -10.93
CA ILE A 45 5.09 -1.96 -11.03
C ILE A 45 6.51 -1.91 -10.49
N LEU A 46 6.77 -2.69 -9.44
CA LEU A 46 8.10 -2.89 -8.85
C LEU A 46 8.53 -4.35 -9.07
N GLN A 47 9.57 -4.54 -9.88
CA GLN A 47 10.04 -5.85 -10.29
C GLN A 47 11.56 -5.96 -10.28
N ASP A 48 12.07 -7.20 -10.27
CA ASP A 48 13.49 -7.54 -10.34
C ASP A 48 14.34 -6.88 -9.23
N GLY A 49 13.79 -6.79 -8.01
CA GLY A 49 14.49 -6.25 -6.84
C GLY A 49 14.54 -4.72 -6.76
N SER A 50 13.73 -4.02 -7.55
CA SER A 50 13.61 -2.56 -7.46
C SER A 50 12.95 -2.11 -6.16
N GLN A 51 13.23 -0.89 -5.74
CA GLN A 51 12.82 -0.36 -4.44
C GLN A 51 12.13 1.00 -4.57
N ALA A 52 11.01 1.17 -3.87
CA ALA A 52 10.32 2.45 -3.77
C ALA A 52 10.15 2.85 -2.31
N ALA A 53 10.90 3.86 -1.87
CA ALA A 53 10.78 4.41 -0.53
C ALA A 53 9.89 5.64 -0.54
N THR A 54 9.10 5.82 0.50
CA THR A 54 8.20 6.95 0.65
C THR A 54 8.50 7.60 1.99
N ALA A 55 8.78 8.91 2.00
CA ALA A 55 8.97 9.62 3.27
C ALA A 55 7.63 9.95 3.94
N GLY A 56 6.57 10.08 3.13
CA GLY A 56 5.19 10.19 3.55
C GLY A 56 4.36 8.99 3.08
N LEU A 57 3.07 9.22 2.85
CA LEU A 57 2.10 8.18 2.49
C LEU A 57 2.09 7.89 0.98
N MET A 58 2.11 6.60 0.61
CA MET A 58 1.58 6.15 -0.67
C MET A 58 0.10 5.87 -0.53
N THR A 59 -0.75 6.64 -1.20
CA THR A 59 -2.21 6.44 -1.18
C THR A 59 -2.66 5.83 -2.50
N LEU A 60 -3.36 4.72 -2.41
CA LEU A 60 -4.12 4.20 -3.53
C LEU A 60 -5.57 4.70 -3.41
N GLY A 61 -5.97 5.45 -4.43
CA GLY A 61 -7.36 5.78 -4.73
C GLY A 61 -7.99 6.92 -3.92
N LYS A 62 -8.53 7.90 -4.65
CA LYS A 62 -9.61 8.78 -4.21
C LYS A 62 -10.95 8.21 -4.70
N GLN A 63 -12.07 8.78 -4.28
CA GLN A 63 -13.40 8.29 -4.68
C GLN A 63 -13.54 8.30 -6.22
N GLY A 64 -13.87 7.14 -6.80
CA GLY A 64 -14.09 6.98 -8.24
C GLY A 64 -12.84 6.72 -9.09
N SER A 65 -11.65 6.58 -8.49
CA SER A 65 -10.42 6.23 -9.19
C SER A 65 -10.04 4.74 -9.00
N THR A 66 -9.14 4.25 -9.85
CA THR A 66 -8.63 2.87 -9.78
C THR A 66 -7.10 2.85 -9.81
N GLY A 67 -6.51 2.45 -8.70
CA GLY A 67 -5.07 2.27 -8.53
C GLY A 67 -4.68 0.80 -8.48
N ASN A 68 -3.69 0.42 -9.28
CA ASN A 68 -3.13 -0.93 -9.27
C ASN A 68 -1.64 -0.88 -8.94
N VAL A 69 -1.22 -1.67 -7.95
CA VAL A 69 0.19 -1.78 -7.56
C VAL A 69 0.58 -3.26 -7.56
N LEU A 70 1.63 -3.58 -8.32
CA LEU A 70 2.22 -4.91 -8.37
C LEU A 70 3.65 -4.87 -7.83
N VAL A 71 3.94 -5.75 -6.87
CA VAL A 71 5.27 -5.96 -6.30
C VAL A 71 5.67 -7.42 -6.45
N THR A 72 6.62 -7.69 -7.33
CA THR A 72 7.12 -9.06 -7.67
C THR A 72 8.60 -9.27 -7.31
N GLY A 73 9.26 -8.27 -6.70
CA GLY A 73 10.63 -8.36 -6.20
C GLY A 73 10.78 -7.89 -4.75
N ALA A 74 11.97 -8.04 -4.16
CA ALA A 74 12.25 -7.53 -2.81
C ALA A 74 12.21 -5.99 -2.79
N GLY A 75 11.07 -5.40 -2.41
CA GLY A 75 10.88 -3.96 -2.35
C GLY A 75 9.96 -3.56 -1.21
N SER A 76 10.51 -2.82 -0.25
CA SER A 76 9.76 -2.17 0.83
C SER A 76 9.00 -0.97 0.28
N ALA A 77 7.70 -0.84 0.56
CA ALA A 77 6.93 0.38 0.36
C ALA A 77 6.03 0.62 1.58
N GLU A 78 5.93 1.86 2.07
CA GLU A 78 4.94 2.23 3.08
C GLU A 78 3.60 2.58 2.38
N LEU A 79 2.52 1.85 2.66
CA LEU A 79 1.30 1.88 1.84
C LEU A 79 0.04 2.17 2.66
N LEU A 80 -0.84 3.02 2.14
CA LEU A 80 -2.26 3.16 2.51
C LEU A 80 -3.13 2.79 1.31
N ILE A 81 -4.06 1.83 1.49
CA ILE A 81 -4.77 1.21 0.36
C ILE A 81 -6.28 1.38 0.49
N GLY A 82 -6.93 1.84 -0.58
CA GLY A 82 -8.38 1.87 -0.68
C GLY A 82 -9.04 2.84 0.30
N ARG A 83 -8.50 4.06 0.44
CA ARG A 83 -9.14 5.07 1.30
C ARG A 83 -10.49 5.50 0.73
N ALA A 84 -10.68 5.50 -0.59
CA ALA A 84 -11.98 5.77 -1.20
C ALA A 84 -12.21 5.12 -2.60
N GLY A 85 -11.24 4.39 -3.15
CA GLY A 85 -11.31 3.72 -4.47
C GLY A 85 -11.40 2.19 -4.41
N THR A 86 -11.35 1.54 -5.59
CA THR A 86 -11.37 0.08 -5.78
C THR A 86 -9.96 -0.48 -6.03
N ASP A 87 -9.00 -0.08 -5.19
CA ASP A 87 -7.59 -0.27 -5.48
C ASP A 87 -7.09 -1.67 -5.17
N THR A 88 -6.09 -2.15 -5.91
CA THR A 88 -5.47 -3.47 -5.68
C THR A 88 -3.97 -3.35 -5.45
N LEU A 89 -3.49 -4.03 -4.42
CA LEU A 89 -2.07 -4.34 -4.22
C LEU A 89 -1.84 -5.84 -4.31
N ASP A 90 -0.95 -6.25 -5.20
CA ASP A 90 -0.47 -7.62 -5.30
C ASP A 90 0.98 -7.72 -4.81
N ILE A 91 1.20 -8.55 -3.79
CA ILE A 91 2.53 -8.90 -3.24
C ILE A 91 2.78 -10.37 -3.56
N THR A 92 3.66 -10.64 -4.52
CA THR A 92 3.92 -11.99 -5.03
C THR A 92 5.43 -12.26 -5.17
N ASP A 93 5.80 -13.49 -5.51
CA ASP A 93 7.14 -13.89 -5.95
C ASP A 93 8.25 -13.56 -4.95
N GLY A 94 7.98 -13.73 -3.66
CA GLY A 94 8.94 -13.46 -2.59
C GLY A 94 9.10 -11.97 -2.23
N ALA A 95 8.32 -11.07 -2.82
CA ALA A 95 8.33 -9.65 -2.49
C ALA A 95 8.01 -9.40 -1.02
N THR A 96 8.58 -8.34 -0.44
CA THR A 96 8.26 -7.94 0.95
C THR A 96 7.90 -6.47 1.02
N VAL A 97 6.63 -6.17 1.31
CA VAL A 97 6.15 -4.82 1.61
C VAL A 97 6.19 -4.63 3.13
N THR A 98 6.78 -3.52 3.59
CA THR A 98 6.88 -3.20 5.02
C THR A 98 6.21 -1.87 5.32
N THR A 99 5.31 -1.85 6.28
CA THR A 99 4.77 -0.61 6.86
C THR A 99 5.39 -0.36 8.23
N THR A 100 6.06 0.78 8.38
CA THR A 100 6.80 1.20 9.59
C THR A 100 6.23 2.44 10.25
N ARG A 101 5.28 3.14 9.60
CA ARG A 101 4.73 4.37 10.12
C ARG A 101 3.93 4.11 11.41
N PRO A 102 4.28 4.73 12.55
CA PRO A 102 3.58 4.48 13.81
C PRO A 102 2.10 4.85 13.74
N TYR A 103 1.27 4.15 14.50
CA TYR A 103 -0.10 4.57 14.78
C TYR A 103 -0.11 6.01 15.35
N ALA A 104 -0.92 6.90 14.77
CA ALA A 104 -1.09 8.29 15.25
C ALA A 104 -2.57 8.65 15.39
N VAL A 105 -3.00 9.10 16.57
CA VAL A 105 -4.42 9.36 16.92
C VAL A 105 -5.16 10.27 15.91
N ILE A 106 -4.45 11.21 15.28
CA ILE A 106 -5.05 12.20 14.34
C ILE A 106 -5.14 11.66 12.90
N ASN A 107 -4.32 10.67 12.54
CA ASN A 107 -4.34 9.98 11.23
C ASN A 107 -4.12 8.49 11.50
N PRO A 108 -5.18 7.75 11.86
CA PRO A 108 -5.07 6.57 12.71
C PRO A 108 -4.31 5.38 12.12
N TYR A 109 -3.86 5.40 10.86
CA TYR A 109 -3.22 4.22 10.28
C TYR A 109 -2.06 4.61 9.38
N GLY A 110 -0.92 3.93 9.56
CA GLY A 110 0.13 3.92 8.55
C GLY A 110 -0.10 2.85 7.48
N MET A 111 -1.18 2.06 7.61
CA MET A 111 -1.74 1.18 6.58
C MET A 111 -3.19 0.85 6.91
N SER A 112 -4.11 0.92 5.95
CA SER A 112 -5.50 0.49 6.11
C SER A 112 -6.00 -0.13 4.82
N ILE A 113 -7.04 -0.95 4.87
CA ILE A 113 -7.75 -1.45 3.67
C ILE A 113 -9.22 -1.06 3.76
N GLY A 114 -9.71 -0.28 2.80
CA GLY A 114 -11.13 0.06 2.72
C GLY A 114 -11.64 0.84 3.93
N HIS A 115 -10.86 1.81 4.43
CA HIS A 115 -11.23 2.58 5.63
C HIS A 115 -12.25 3.70 5.36
N GLY A 116 -12.30 4.27 4.15
CA GLY A 116 -13.34 5.26 3.84
C GLY A 116 -14.70 4.61 3.63
N THR A 117 -15.76 5.42 3.74
CA THR A 117 -17.16 5.00 3.68
C THR A 117 -17.56 4.28 2.39
N THR A 118 -16.78 4.42 1.31
CA THR A 118 -17.00 3.77 0.01
C THR A 118 -15.77 3.01 -0.50
N GLY A 119 -14.68 2.92 0.26
CA GLY A 119 -13.42 2.35 -0.23
C GLY A 119 -13.44 0.83 -0.19
N THR A 120 -13.20 0.16 -1.30
CA THR A 120 -13.08 -1.31 -1.38
C THR A 120 -11.71 -1.68 -1.93
N GLY A 121 -10.68 -1.41 -1.12
CA GLY A 121 -9.32 -1.83 -1.46
C GLY A 121 -9.14 -3.34 -1.29
N THR A 122 -8.28 -3.95 -2.09
CA THR A 122 -7.88 -5.35 -1.97
C THR A 122 -6.37 -5.45 -1.87
N ILE A 123 -5.89 -6.28 -0.94
CA ILE A 123 -4.50 -6.71 -0.88
C ILE A 123 -4.46 -8.22 -1.09
N ASN A 124 -3.66 -8.66 -2.05
CA ASN A 124 -3.36 -10.07 -2.26
C ASN A 124 -1.90 -10.34 -1.90
N VAL A 125 -1.66 -11.32 -1.04
CA VAL A 125 -0.32 -11.79 -0.68
C VAL A 125 -0.20 -13.26 -1.06
N SER A 126 0.65 -13.59 -2.01
CA SER A 126 0.73 -14.94 -2.58
C SER A 126 2.15 -15.29 -3.02
N ASN A 127 2.39 -16.54 -3.42
CA ASN A 127 3.63 -17.05 -4.02
C ASN A 127 4.90 -16.63 -3.27
N GLY A 128 4.90 -16.73 -1.94
CA GLY A 128 6.05 -16.37 -1.10
C GLY A 128 6.14 -14.90 -0.73
N GLY A 129 5.26 -14.05 -1.24
CA GLY A 129 5.14 -12.64 -0.87
C GLY A 129 4.87 -12.44 0.62
N SER A 130 5.29 -11.30 1.16
CA SER A 130 5.15 -10.95 2.57
C SER A 130 4.70 -9.52 2.77
N LEU A 131 3.69 -9.35 3.62
CA LEU A 131 3.30 -8.07 4.20
C LEU A 131 3.81 -8.00 5.65
N ALA A 132 4.78 -7.14 5.93
CA ALA A 132 5.34 -6.92 7.26
C ALA A 132 4.75 -5.65 7.89
N ILE A 133 4.09 -5.80 9.03
CA ILE A 133 3.47 -4.71 9.79
C ILE A 133 4.33 -4.44 11.02
N THR A 134 5.00 -3.30 11.03
CA THR A 134 5.93 -2.89 12.10
C THR A 134 5.34 -1.70 12.85
N ASP A 135 5.19 -1.86 14.17
CA ASP A 135 4.68 -0.82 15.07
C ASP A 135 3.36 -0.18 14.61
N ASN A 136 2.50 -0.96 13.95
CA ASN A 136 1.24 -0.45 13.42
C ASN A 136 0.11 -1.48 13.45
N PHE A 137 -1.11 -0.98 13.32
CA PHE A 137 -2.31 -1.79 13.11
C PHE A 137 -2.69 -1.75 11.64
N LEU A 138 -3.19 -2.88 11.13
CA LEU A 138 -3.86 -2.95 9.83
C LEU A 138 -5.37 -3.09 10.05
N PRO A 139 -6.14 -1.99 10.13
CA PRO A 139 -7.59 -2.08 10.04
C PRO A 139 -8.01 -2.53 8.64
N VAL A 140 -8.96 -3.46 8.61
CA VAL A 140 -9.66 -3.88 7.41
C VAL A 140 -11.12 -3.46 7.58
N GLY A 141 -11.51 -2.40 6.88
CA GLY A 141 -12.89 -1.90 6.84
C GLY A 141 -13.71 -2.69 5.83
N THR A 142 -14.19 -2.03 4.77
CA THR A 142 -14.88 -2.66 3.63
C THR A 142 -13.93 -3.26 2.60
N GLY A 143 -12.62 -3.25 2.89
CA GLY A 143 -11.60 -3.84 2.03
C GLY A 143 -11.39 -5.33 2.28
N THR A 144 -10.53 -5.94 1.46
CA THR A 144 -10.21 -7.36 1.52
C THR A 144 -8.71 -7.58 1.66
N LEU A 145 -8.31 -8.49 2.55
CA LEU A 145 -6.95 -9.02 2.63
C LEU A 145 -6.97 -10.52 2.30
N ASN A 146 -6.42 -10.89 1.15
CA ASN A 146 -6.33 -12.26 0.68
C ASN A 146 -4.92 -12.79 0.88
N ILE A 147 -4.79 -13.92 1.59
CA ILE A 147 -3.52 -14.63 1.74
C ILE A 147 -3.60 -15.94 0.96
N GLY A 148 -2.93 -15.97 -0.19
CA GLY A 148 -2.81 -17.12 -1.07
C GLY A 148 -1.64 -18.02 -0.70
N ASN A 149 -1.39 -19.04 -1.54
CA ASN A 149 -0.38 -20.06 -1.28
C ASN A 149 1.01 -19.44 -1.03
N GLY A 150 1.63 -19.77 0.10
CA GLY A 150 2.96 -19.28 0.48
C GLY A 150 3.03 -17.80 0.89
N GLY A 151 1.93 -17.04 0.81
CA GLY A 151 1.87 -15.65 1.27
C GLY A 151 1.94 -15.54 2.80
N LYS A 152 2.51 -14.44 3.31
CA LYS A 152 2.71 -14.24 4.76
C LYS A 152 2.34 -12.83 5.22
N VAL A 153 1.71 -12.73 6.38
CA VAL A 153 1.56 -11.47 7.11
C VAL A 153 2.35 -11.56 8.42
N ASN A 154 3.40 -10.75 8.53
CA ASN A 154 4.30 -10.74 9.69
C ASN A 154 4.01 -9.53 10.57
N LYS A 155 3.93 -9.74 11.88
CA LYS A 155 3.83 -8.65 12.88
C LYS A 155 5.18 -8.53 13.57
N VAL A 156 5.77 -7.34 13.59
CA VAL A 156 7.06 -7.10 14.26
C VAL A 156 6.88 -6.71 15.73
N ASN A 157 5.66 -6.31 16.13
CA ASN A 157 5.30 -6.03 17.52
C ASN A 157 4.05 -6.86 17.90
N ALA A 158 4.15 -7.71 18.92
CA ALA A 158 3.11 -8.69 19.26
C ALA A 158 1.76 -8.05 19.65
N ASP A 159 1.81 -6.83 20.18
CA ASP A 159 0.64 -6.08 20.63
C ASP A 159 -0.10 -5.37 19.47
N ARG A 160 0.44 -5.44 18.24
CA ARG A 160 -0.12 -4.77 17.06
C ARG A 160 -0.28 -5.73 15.89
N GLY A 161 -1.44 -5.71 15.21
CA GLY A 161 -1.75 -6.68 14.17
C GLY A 161 -2.84 -6.29 13.18
N VAL A 162 -3.47 -7.29 12.55
CA VAL A 162 -4.62 -7.12 11.67
C VAL A 162 -5.89 -7.05 12.52
N HIS A 163 -6.69 -5.99 12.34
CA HIS A 163 -7.95 -5.78 13.05
C HIS A 163 -9.11 -5.70 12.06
N PRO A 164 -10.04 -6.65 12.07
CA PRO A 164 -11.28 -6.51 11.31
C PRO A 164 -12.17 -5.43 11.99
N GLY A 165 -12.60 -4.41 11.23
CA GLY A 165 -13.46 -3.33 11.71
C GLY A 165 -12.75 -1.98 11.93
N GLN A 166 -13.55 -0.91 12.11
CA GLN A 166 -13.08 0.49 12.07
C GLN A 166 -12.30 0.99 13.31
N GLN A 167 -12.18 0.23 14.42
CA GLN A 167 -11.40 0.65 15.60
C GLN A 167 -10.96 -0.55 16.47
N PRO A 168 -9.71 -0.57 17.00
CA PRO A 168 -9.34 -1.42 18.13
C PRO A 168 -9.93 -0.82 19.42
N HIS A 169 -10.90 -1.49 20.03
CA HIS A 169 -11.36 -1.14 21.37
C HIS A 169 -10.42 -1.76 22.41
N TRP A 170 -9.53 -0.97 23.01
CA TRP A 170 -8.82 -1.36 24.23
C TRP A 170 -9.62 -0.87 25.43
N GLN A 171 -10.28 -1.78 26.14
CA GLN A 171 -10.69 -1.49 27.51
C GLN A 171 -9.42 -1.40 28.37
N ARG A 172 -9.35 -0.32 29.16
CA ARG A 172 -8.26 -0.02 30.09
C ARG A 172 -8.15 -1.06 31.20
#